data_AF-A0A6L8A1G7-F1
#
_entry.id   AF-A0A6L8A1G7-F1
#
_cell.length_a   1.000
_cell.length_b   1.000
_cell.length_c   1.000
_cell.angle_alpha   90.00
_cell.angle_beta   90.00
_cell.angle_gamma   90.00
#
_symmetry.space_group_name_H-M   'P 1'
#
loop_
_entity.id
_entity.type
_entity.pdbx_description
1 polymer ?
#
loop_
_entity_poly.entity_id
_entity_poly.type
_entity_poly.pdbx_seq_one_letter_code
_entity_poly.pdbx_strand_id
1 'polypeptide(L)'
;MERRALDLSFYISVGLIAGAIIALQIGIMRVFAVGTWSHFGSFVISIAMLGFGVMSAAMCVSTPAFRKYWEPLITGALVVFGPLMLLSNAVAQSLGFNPIELVANPEQKFRLFYLFLVYFIPFLPGALFLGLVFLRGQAVFGKVYFADLAGSGLCGLVFLAGLYVVPPDWILLIPFGLWALAAAVWFGAARAWIPLTVAAVLGAGALWVSASHTRIEVNQFKGVSYARKFPDSKRIYRDYSPFGLLEGYASSYLHFAPGLSDNASVNLESMPKNAYLALYIDSDGPIGAMKRIPRAQQAYFEFLPMYAPYIVKTQPDVFAVQLGGGISSNVALAADARSLTVAESNPALLRALTGDGPITRLTGNPLNDAKVRIVPYDGRLHLAGVRDRYDVIDLSLADSTGLSHAGGFAIVEKYNYT
;
A
#
# COMPACT_ATOMS: atom_id res chain seq x y z
N MET A 1 34.46 27.09 -1.53
CA MET A 1 34.53 25.76 -2.17
C MET A 1 35.69 25.69 -3.16
N GLU A 2 36.80 26.41 -2.92
CA GLU A 2 37.93 26.36 -3.87
C GLU A 2 38.74 25.05 -3.79
N ARG A 3 38.46 24.15 -2.82
CA ARG A 3 39.14 22.86 -2.69
C ARG A 3 38.28 21.66 -2.26
N ARG A 4 36.96 21.71 -2.41
CA ARG A 4 36.16 20.47 -2.49
C ARG A 4 35.73 20.35 -3.95
N ALA A 5 36.56 19.65 -4.73
CA ALA A 5 36.22 19.31 -6.10
C ALA A 5 34.83 18.65 -6.11
N LEU A 6 33.99 19.06 -7.05
CA LEU A 6 32.70 18.44 -7.36
C LEU A 6 32.97 17.04 -7.94
N ASP A 7 33.41 16.14 -7.07
CA ASP A 7 33.80 14.78 -7.39
C ASP A 7 32.55 13.89 -7.55
N LEU A 8 32.69 12.74 -8.17
CA LEU A 8 31.60 11.79 -8.41
C LEU A 8 30.90 11.41 -7.09
N SER A 9 31.66 11.28 -6.00
CA SER A 9 31.16 11.02 -4.65
C SER A 9 30.11 12.04 -4.19
N PHE A 10 30.29 13.32 -4.50
CA PHE A 10 29.32 14.36 -4.18
C PHE A 10 27.98 14.14 -4.90
N TYR A 11 28.01 13.90 -6.21
CA TYR A 11 26.79 13.66 -6.99
C TYR A 11 26.07 12.37 -6.57
N ILE A 12 26.83 11.31 -6.26
CA ILE A 12 26.28 10.06 -5.72
C ILE A 12 25.55 10.31 -4.40
N SER A 13 26.18 11.02 -3.45
CA SER A 13 25.53 11.33 -2.17
C SER A 13 24.27 12.18 -2.35
N VAL A 14 24.28 13.15 -3.27
CA VAL A 14 23.07 13.95 -3.59
C VAL A 14 21.95 13.05 -4.09
N GLY A 15 22.23 12.21 -5.09
CA GLY A 15 21.22 11.30 -5.65
C GLY A 15 20.68 10.28 -4.63
N LEU A 16 21.53 9.76 -3.75
CA LEU A 16 21.11 8.82 -2.70
C LEU A 16 20.26 9.48 -1.62
N ILE A 17 20.58 10.72 -1.21
CA ILE A 17 19.75 11.45 -0.24
C ILE A 17 18.40 11.84 -0.85
N ALA A 18 18.40 12.34 -2.09
CA ALA A 18 17.16 12.64 -2.80
C ALA A 18 16.28 11.39 -2.94
N GLY A 19 16.91 10.28 -3.34
CA GLY A 19 16.27 8.96 -3.37
C GLY A 19 15.75 8.48 -2.02
N ALA A 20 16.50 8.68 -0.93
CA ALA A 20 16.08 8.33 0.42
C ALA A 20 14.87 9.14 0.87
N ILE A 21 14.77 10.42 0.48
CA ILE A 21 13.61 11.29 0.77
C ILE A 21 12.36 10.76 0.06
N ILE A 22 12.45 10.44 -1.24
CA ILE A 22 11.33 9.89 -2.01
C ILE A 22 10.94 8.49 -1.48
N ALA A 23 11.92 7.63 -1.23
CA ALA A 23 11.69 6.31 -0.64
C ALA A 23 11.06 6.40 0.76
N LEU A 24 11.43 7.39 1.57
CA LEU A 24 10.82 7.64 2.88
C LEU A 24 9.34 8.03 2.72
N GLN A 25 9.05 8.96 1.81
CA GLN A 25 7.69 9.40 1.52
C GLN A 25 6.81 8.21 1.10
N ILE A 26 7.26 7.41 0.13
CA ILE A 26 6.52 6.22 -0.34
C ILE A 26 6.41 5.17 0.79
N GLY A 27 7.47 4.98 1.58
CA GLY A 27 7.47 4.09 2.74
C GLY A 27 6.44 4.46 3.79
N ILE A 28 6.35 5.75 4.15
CA ILE A 28 5.33 6.24 5.08
C ILE A 28 3.93 6.03 4.47
N MET A 29 3.72 6.34 3.18
CA MET A 29 2.44 6.07 2.52
C MET A 29 2.05 4.59 2.60
N ARG A 30 3.01 3.68 2.45
CA ARG A 30 2.80 2.23 2.55
C ARG A 30 2.40 1.81 3.97
N VAL A 31 3.07 2.37 4.99
CA VAL A 31 2.73 2.16 6.40
C VAL A 31 1.29 2.62 6.67
N PHE A 32 0.89 3.80 6.18
CA PHE A 32 -0.48 4.29 6.30
C PHE A 32 -1.51 3.45 5.54
N ALA A 33 -1.18 2.93 4.35
CA ALA A 33 -2.10 2.08 3.59
C ALA A 33 -2.48 0.80 4.38
N VAL A 34 -1.48 0.17 5.01
CA VAL A 34 -1.67 -1.05 5.80
C VAL A 34 -2.30 -0.75 7.17
N GLY A 35 -1.78 0.23 7.90
CA GLY A 35 -2.23 0.52 9.27
C GLY A 35 -3.58 1.24 9.33
N THR A 36 -3.76 2.20 8.43
CA THR A 36 -4.90 3.13 8.40
C THR A 36 -5.56 3.01 7.02
N TRP A 37 -5.49 4.00 6.14
CA TRP A 37 -6.05 3.91 4.80
C TRP A 37 -5.16 4.64 3.79
N SER A 38 -5.24 4.22 2.52
CA SER A 38 -4.42 4.74 1.42
C SER A 38 -4.64 6.24 1.13
N HIS A 39 -5.80 6.80 1.50
CA HIS A 39 -6.12 8.22 1.29
C HIS A 39 -5.23 9.17 2.11
N PHE A 40 -4.54 8.69 3.16
CA PHE A 40 -3.50 9.46 3.84
C PHE A 40 -2.24 9.68 2.96
N GLY A 41 -2.20 9.14 1.74
CA GLY A 41 -1.16 9.43 0.77
C GLY A 41 -0.97 10.93 0.49
N SER A 42 -2.06 11.66 0.23
CA SER A 42 -2.02 13.11 0.00
C SER A 42 -1.54 13.88 1.23
N PHE A 43 -1.89 13.40 2.42
CA PHE A 43 -1.40 13.93 3.70
C PHE A 43 0.12 13.79 3.82
N VAL A 44 0.68 12.61 3.51
CA VAL A 44 2.13 12.37 3.55
C VAL A 44 2.86 13.25 2.52
N ILE A 45 2.32 13.39 1.31
CA ILE A 45 2.87 14.29 0.28
C ILE A 45 2.89 15.74 0.77
N SER A 46 1.80 16.20 1.38
CA SER A 46 1.69 17.57 1.89
C SER A 46 2.70 17.86 3.00
N ILE A 47 2.94 16.90 3.90
CA ILE A 47 3.95 17.02 4.96
C ILE A 47 5.37 17.12 4.38
N ALA A 48 5.70 16.26 3.42
CA ALA A 48 7.00 16.31 2.76
C ALA A 48 7.22 17.67 2.08
N MET A 49 6.24 18.14 1.31
CA MET A 49 6.29 19.47 0.66
C MET A 49 6.39 20.61 1.68
N LEU A 50 5.69 20.53 2.82
CA LEU A 50 5.81 21.52 3.88
C LEU A 50 7.21 21.53 4.50
N GLY A 51 7.82 20.36 4.73
CA GLY A 51 9.21 20.26 5.22
C GLY A 51 10.19 21.01 4.32
N PHE A 52 10.06 20.79 3.01
CA PHE A 52 10.85 21.52 2.01
C PHE A 52 10.51 23.01 1.97
N GLY A 53 9.23 23.37 2.04
CA GLY A 53 8.76 24.77 2.01
C GLY A 53 9.29 25.58 3.21
N VAL A 54 9.13 25.05 4.42
CA VAL A 54 9.60 25.69 5.67
C VAL A 54 11.12 25.86 5.65
N MET A 55 11.87 24.81 5.28
CA MET A 55 13.33 24.90 5.22
C MET A 55 13.80 25.89 4.14
N SER A 56 13.17 25.88 2.97
CA SER A 56 13.49 26.82 1.88
C SER A 56 13.19 28.26 2.26
N ALA A 57 12.07 28.52 2.94
CA ALA A 57 11.73 29.85 3.45
C ALA A 57 12.74 30.32 4.52
N ALA A 58 13.11 29.46 5.47
CA ALA A 58 14.12 29.77 6.47
C ALA A 58 15.48 30.10 5.82
N MET A 59 15.88 29.31 4.81
CA MET A 59 17.10 29.56 4.04
C MET A 59 17.03 30.86 3.25
N CYS A 60 15.89 31.20 2.66
CA CYS A 60 15.70 32.46 1.94
C CYS A 60 15.92 33.67 2.87
N VAL A 61 15.26 33.69 4.03
CA VAL A 61 15.35 34.78 5.01
C VAL A 61 16.76 34.91 5.58
N SER A 62 17.43 33.79 5.89
CA SER A 62 18.72 33.77 6.58
C SER A 62 19.87 33.29 5.68
N THR A 63 19.82 33.57 4.38
CA THR A 63 20.82 33.08 3.39
C THR A 63 22.28 33.26 3.85
N PRO A 64 22.70 34.44 4.39
CA PRO A 64 24.08 34.62 4.84
C PRO A 64 24.51 33.65 5.96
N ALA A 65 23.60 33.35 6.90
CA ALA A 65 23.88 32.42 8.00
C ALA A 65 24.05 30.99 7.48
N PHE A 66 23.15 30.52 6.61
CA PHE A 66 23.25 29.19 6.00
C PHE A 66 24.52 29.04 5.14
N ARG A 67 24.95 30.10 4.45
CA ARG A 67 26.23 30.11 3.71
C ARG A 67 27.45 30.04 4.64
N LYS A 68 27.40 30.74 5.78
CA LYS A 68 28.48 30.76 6.78
C LYS A 68 28.64 29.41 7.49
N TYR A 69 27.53 28.79 7.91
CA TYR A 69 27.51 27.57 8.71
C TYR A 69 27.20 26.30 7.89
N TRP A 70 27.46 26.31 6.58
CA TRP A 70 27.03 25.22 5.70
C TRP A 70 27.62 23.83 6.05
N GLU A 71 28.91 23.75 6.44
CA GLU A 71 29.56 22.48 6.79
C GLU A 71 28.96 21.78 8.01
N PRO A 72 28.82 22.46 9.18
CA PRO A 72 28.19 21.84 10.33
C PRO A 72 26.70 21.55 10.08
N LEU A 73 26.00 22.37 9.30
CA LEU A 73 24.59 22.13 8.98
C LEU A 73 24.38 20.91 8.09
N ILE A 74 25.18 20.73 7.03
CA ILE A 74 25.13 19.50 6.21
C ILE A 74 25.51 18.27 7.03
N THR A 75 26.57 18.38 7.85
CA THR A 75 27.03 17.27 8.70
C THR A 75 25.94 16.87 9.68
N GLY A 76 25.34 17.85 10.36
CA GLY A 76 24.21 17.63 11.27
C GLY A 76 23.03 17.00 10.53
N ALA A 77 22.64 17.55 9.38
CA ALA A 77 21.54 17.04 8.56
C ALA A 77 21.75 15.56 8.20
N LEU A 78 22.92 15.19 7.68
CA LEU A 78 23.24 13.80 7.34
C LEU A 78 23.29 12.90 8.57
N VAL A 79 23.82 13.35 9.70
CA VAL A 79 23.88 12.54 10.92
C VAL A 79 22.48 12.23 11.47
N VAL A 80 21.57 13.20 11.46
CA VAL A 80 20.25 13.04 12.09
C VAL A 80 19.17 12.48 11.15
N PHE A 81 19.34 12.58 9.82
CA PHE A 81 18.30 12.21 8.86
C PHE A 81 17.83 10.76 9.03
N GLY A 82 18.73 9.78 8.93
CA GLY A 82 18.38 8.36 9.09
C GLY A 82 17.77 8.00 10.44
N PRO A 83 18.38 8.37 11.58
CA PRO A 83 17.80 8.13 12.90
C PRO A 83 16.39 8.70 13.05
N LEU A 84 16.16 9.93 12.58
CA LEU A 84 14.84 10.56 12.66
C LEU A 84 13.80 9.83 11.81
N MET A 85 14.15 9.26 10.65
CA MET A 85 13.20 8.45 9.86
C MET A 85 12.61 7.29 10.68
N LEU A 86 13.47 6.50 11.30
CA LEU A 86 13.08 5.30 12.03
C LEU A 86 12.38 5.64 13.35
N LEU A 87 12.92 6.60 14.10
CA LEU A 87 12.37 7.02 15.38
C LEU A 87 11.01 7.69 15.21
N SER A 88 10.85 8.56 14.21
CA SER A 88 9.55 9.17 13.92
C SER A 88 8.50 8.12 13.58
N ASN A 89 8.83 7.11 12.77
CA ASN A 89 7.89 6.04 12.49
C ASN A 89 7.56 5.23 13.75
N ALA A 90 8.56 4.85 14.56
CA ALA A 90 8.33 4.09 15.79
C ALA A 90 7.41 4.84 16.76
N VAL A 91 7.63 6.16 16.95
CA VAL A 91 6.76 7.01 17.76
C VAL A 91 5.37 7.07 17.14
N ALA A 92 5.25 7.29 15.83
CA ALA A 92 3.95 7.36 15.16
C ALA A 92 3.13 6.06 15.31
N GLN A 93 3.78 4.89 15.24
CA GLN A 93 3.14 3.58 15.45
C GLN A 93 2.73 3.31 16.92
N SER A 94 3.14 4.15 17.87
CA SER A 94 2.73 4.05 19.28
C SER A 94 1.57 4.97 19.67
N LEU A 95 1.15 5.88 18.77
CA LEU A 95 0.16 6.91 19.10
C LEU A 95 -1.28 6.40 19.18
N GLY A 96 -1.62 5.25 18.57
CA GLY A 96 -3.00 4.76 18.56
C GLY A 96 -3.97 5.73 17.89
N PHE A 97 -3.55 6.37 16.79
CA PHE A 97 -4.38 7.34 16.11
C PHE A 97 -5.58 6.66 15.43
N ASN A 98 -6.78 7.17 15.70
CA ASN A 98 -8.01 6.67 15.13
C ASN A 98 -8.80 7.77 14.40
N PRO A 99 -8.78 7.81 13.05
CA PRO A 99 -9.42 8.89 12.30
C PRO A 99 -10.95 8.86 12.38
N ILE A 100 -11.56 7.71 12.67
CA ILE A 100 -13.04 7.59 12.77
C ILE A 100 -13.57 8.33 13.99
N GLU A 101 -12.78 8.35 15.07
CA GLU A 101 -13.10 9.05 16.30
C GLU A 101 -12.79 10.55 16.23
N LEU A 102 -12.26 11.08 15.12
CA LEU A 102 -11.76 12.46 15.04
C LEU A 102 -12.82 13.52 15.36
N VAL A 103 -14.08 13.26 14.99
CA VAL A 103 -15.21 14.17 15.27
C VAL A 103 -15.65 14.07 16.72
N ALA A 104 -15.75 12.86 17.26
CA ALA A 104 -16.32 12.58 18.57
C ALA A 104 -15.32 12.72 19.73
N ASN A 105 -14.04 12.44 19.50
CA ASN A 105 -12.99 12.41 20.52
C ASN A 105 -11.96 13.53 20.27
N PRO A 106 -11.94 14.60 21.11
CA PRO A 106 -10.97 15.69 21.00
C PRO A 106 -9.51 15.23 21.09
N GLU A 107 -9.22 14.16 21.82
CA GLU A 107 -7.86 13.62 21.96
C GLU A 107 -7.28 13.21 20.59
N GLN A 108 -8.12 12.68 19.70
CA GLN A 108 -7.70 12.25 18.36
C GLN A 108 -7.25 13.44 17.49
N LYS A 109 -7.76 14.65 17.74
CA LYS A 109 -7.29 15.86 17.06
C LYS A 109 -5.86 16.21 17.48
N PHE A 110 -5.56 16.05 18.77
CA PHE A 110 -4.19 16.21 19.26
C PHE A 110 -3.28 15.11 18.74
N ARG A 111 -3.71 13.84 18.74
CA ARG A 111 -2.95 12.73 18.15
C ARG A 111 -2.67 12.95 16.66
N LEU A 112 -3.63 13.47 15.89
CA LEU A 112 -3.42 13.85 14.49
C LEU A 112 -2.37 14.96 14.34
N PHE A 113 -2.43 15.99 15.20
CA PHE A 113 -1.43 17.05 15.21
C PHE A 113 -0.02 16.53 15.57
N TYR A 114 0.08 15.65 16.57
CA TYR A 114 1.34 14.99 16.92
C TYR A 114 1.86 14.12 15.77
N LEU A 115 0.98 13.35 15.13
CA LEU A 115 1.33 12.52 13.97
C LEU A 115 1.90 13.37 12.83
N PHE A 116 1.31 14.54 12.59
CA PHE A 116 1.80 15.52 11.62
C PHE A 116 3.21 16.00 11.98
N LEU A 117 3.42 16.43 13.23
CA LEU A 117 4.74 16.90 13.69
C LEU A 117 5.79 15.79 13.60
N VAL A 118 5.46 14.58 14.03
CA VAL A 118 6.38 13.44 14.06
C VAL A 118 6.85 13.06 12.66
N TYR A 119 5.93 12.96 11.69
CA TYR A 119 6.31 12.65 10.30
C TYR A 119 6.89 13.85 9.54
N PHE A 120 6.65 15.08 9.99
CA PHE A 120 7.27 16.29 9.43
C PHE A 120 8.77 16.39 9.72
N ILE A 121 9.17 16.06 10.95
CA ILE A 121 10.56 16.16 11.43
C ILE A 121 11.60 15.51 10.48
N PRO A 122 11.45 14.24 10.02
CA PRO A 122 12.49 13.60 9.22
C PRO A 122 12.69 14.25 7.83
N PHE A 123 11.72 15.00 7.32
CA PHE A 123 11.89 15.73 6.04
C PHE A 123 12.74 17.00 6.18
N LEU A 124 12.84 17.59 7.37
CA LEU A 124 13.61 18.82 7.59
C LEU A 124 15.13 18.65 7.34
N PRO A 125 15.82 17.62 7.87
CA PRO A 125 17.22 17.35 7.55
C PRO A 125 17.46 17.09 6.06
N GLY A 126 16.59 16.31 5.41
CA GLY A 126 16.68 16.03 3.97
C GLY A 126 16.55 17.31 3.13
N ALA A 127 15.55 18.14 3.45
CA ALA A 127 15.36 19.45 2.83
C ALA A 127 16.54 20.40 3.08
N LEU A 128 17.11 20.40 4.29
CA LEU A 128 18.27 21.22 4.63
C LEU A 128 19.50 20.79 3.83
N PHE A 129 19.74 19.49 3.72
CA PHE A 129 20.85 18.94 2.94
C PHE A 129 20.76 19.36 1.48
N LEU A 130 19.63 19.08 0.82
CA LEU A 130 19.44 19.42 -0.60
C LEU A 130 19.44 20.94 -0.81
N GLY A 131 18.78 21.71 0.06
CA GLY A 131 18.77 23.16 0.01
C GLY A 131 20.17 23.76 0.08
N LEU A 132 21.03 23.28 0.99
CA LEU A 132 22.42 23.74 1.11
C LEU A 132 23.27 23.33 -0.10
N VAL A 133 23.06 22.12 -0.61
CA VAL A 133 23.70 21.62 -1.84
C VAL A 133 23.35 22.53 -3.02
N PHE A 134 22.08 22.89 -3.22
CA PHE A 134 21.67 23.80 -4.29
C PHE A 134 22.16 25.23 -4.07
N LEU A 135 22.13 25.73 -2.84
CA LEU A 135 22.61 27.08 -2.51
C LEU A 135 24.11 27.25 -2.81
N ARG A 136 24.91 26.19 -2.62
CA ARG A 136 26.35 26.17 -2.94
C ARG A 136 26.63 25.79 -4.40
N GLY A 137 25.80 24.91 -4.97
CA GLY A 137 25.95 24.35 -6.31
C GLY A 137 25.48 25.27 -7.45
N GLN A 138 25.22 26.57 -7.18
CA GLN A 138 24.68 27.52 -8.17
C GLN A 138 25.49 27.54 -9.49
N ALA A 139 26.82 27.44 -9.42
CA ALA A 139 27.69 27.44 -10.60
C ALA A 139 27.57 26.17 -11.48
N VAL A 140 27.09 25.05 -10.92
CA VAL A 140 26.96 23.76 -11.60
C VAL A 140 25.56 23.18 -11.45
N PHE A 141 24.56 24.06 -11.34
CA PHE A 141 23.19 23.72 -10.99
C PHE A 141 22.64 22.54 -11.80
N GLY A 142 22.84 22.54 -13.13
CA GLY A 142 22.35 21.48 -14.01
C GLY A 142 22.88 20.09 -13.65
N LYS A 143 24.14 19.95 -13.22
CA LYS A 143 24.72 18.65 -12.82
C LYS A 143 24.18 18.17 -11.47
N VAL A 144 24.01 19.10 -10.53
CA VAL A 144 23.44 18.80 -9.21
C VAL A 144 21.98 18.39 -9.34
N TYR A 145 21.23 19.14 -10.15
CA TYR A 145 19.83 18.86 -10.46
C TYR A 145 19.65 17.53 -11.21
N PHE A 146 20.55 17.22 -12.15
CA PHE A 146 20.57 15.91 -12.80
C PHE A 146 20.79 14.78 -11.79
N ALA A 147 21.75 14.92 -10.87
CA ALA A 147 22.02 13.91 -9.85
C ALA A 147 20.83 13.72 -8.88
N ASP A 148 20.16 14.80 -8.50
CA ASP A 148 18.95 14.80 -7.67
C ASP A 148 17.79 14.04 -8.35
N LEU A 149 17.45 14.40 -9.60
CA LEU A 149 16.37 13.75 -10.35
C LEU A 149 16.68 12.29 -10.70
N ALA A 150 17.89 12.02 -11.23
CA ALA A 150 18.28 10.66 -11.61
C ALA A 150 18.40 9.76 -10.38
N GLY A 151 18.95 10.27 -9.29
CA GLY A 151 19.03 9.55 -8.01
C GLY A 151 17.66 9.24 -7.44
N SER A 152 16.74 10.22 -7.44
CA SER A 152 15.34 10.02 -7.02
C SER A 152 14.63 8.96 -7.85
N GLY A 153 14.76 9.00 -9.18
CA GLY A 153 14.16 8.02 -10.08
C GLY A 153 14.72 6.61 -9.88
N LEU A 154 16.05 6.46 -9.85
CA LEU A 154 16.71 5.17 -9.64
C LEU A 154 16.40 4.57 -8.27
N CYS A 155 16.44 5.37 -7.20
CA CYS A 155 16.08 4.92 -5.86
C CYS A 155 14.59 4.59 -5.73
N GLY A 156 13.72 5.28 -6.49
CA GLY A 156 12.31 4.91 -6.63
C GLY A 156 12.14 3.51 -7.23
N LEU A 157 12.93 3.16 -8.26
CA LEU A 157 12.95 1.79 -8.82
C LEU A 157 13.49 0.77 -7.80
N VAL A 158 14.53 1.12 -7.04
CA VAL A 158 15.04 0.27 -5.94
C VAL A 158 13.97 0.05 -4.89
N PHE A 159 13.20 1.08 -4.53
CA PHE A 159 12.09 0.96 -3.60
C PHE A 159 10.98 0.06 -4.15
N LEU A 160 10.61 0.22 -5.42
CA LEU A 160 9.63 -0.63 -6.09
C LEU A 160 10.06 -2.11 -6.11
N ALA A 161 11.33 -2.38 -6.43
CA ALA A 161 11.90 -3.73 -6.33
C ALA A 161 11.86 -4.25 -4.88
N GLY A 162 12.16 -3.37 -3.91
CA GLY A 162 12.07 -3.65 -2.49
C GLY A 162 10.68 -4.07 -2.03
N LEU A 163 9.60 -3.53 -2.61
CA LEU A 163 8.22 -3.92 -2.27
C LEU A 163 7.89 -5.39 -2.58
N TYR A 164 8.67 -6.08 -3.42
CA TYR A 164 8.52 -7.53 -3.66
C TYR A 164 9.20 -8.41 -2.60
N VAL A 165 10.16 -7.87 -1.84
CA VAL A 165 11.04 -8.69 -0.97
C VAL A 165 11.10 -8.20 0.49
N VAL A 166 10.75 -6.94 0.74
CA VAL A 166 10.71 -6.35 2.08
C VAL A 166 9.26 -6.32 2.57
N PRO A 167 8.93 -6.99 3.68
CA PRO A 167 7.61 -6.91 4.28
C PRO A 167 7.26 -5.46 4.67
N PRO A 168 5.97 -5.07 4.67
CA PRO A 168 5.54 -3.72 5.04
C PRO A 168 6.08 -3.25 6.40
N ASP A 169 6.17 -4.16 7.38
CA ASP A 169 6.70 -3.91 8.73
C ASP A 169 8.13 -3.34 8.73
N TRP A 170 8.92 -3.64 7.69
CA TRP A 170 10.33 -3.26 7.56
C TRP A 170 10.59 -2.33 6.38
N ILE A 171 9.56 -1.76 5.76
CA ILE A 171 9.69 -1.04 4.49
C ILE A 171 10.60 0.20 4.58
N LEU A 172 10.70 0.80 5.77
CA LEU A 172 11.58 1.95 6.03
C LEU A 172 13.07 1.60 6.08
N LEU A 173 13.44 0.31 6.08
CA LEU A 173 14.83 -0.09 5.94
C LEU A 173 15.41 0.28 4.57
N ILE A 174 14.58 0.41 3.54
CA ILE A 174 15.02 0.81 2.20
C ILE A 174 15.55 2.26 2.20
N PRO A 175 14.75 3.29 2.55
CA PRO A 175 15.26 4.67 2.65
C PRO A 175 16.38 4.81 3.68
N PHE A 176 16.33 4.06 4.78
CA PHE A 176 17.41 4.03 5.76
C PHE A 176 18.73 3.49 5.19
N GLY A 177 18.68 2.43 4.38
CA GLY A 177 19.85 1.88 3.69
C GLY A 177 20.44 2.86 2.66
N LEU A 178 19.58 3.56 1.90
CA LEU A 178 20.00 4.61 0.97
C LEU A 178 20.69 5.77 1.70
N TRP A 179 20.13 6.20 2.83
CA TRP A 179 20.76 7.19 3.70
C TRP A 179 22.11 6.72 4.24
N ALA A 180 22.19 5.49 4.75
CA ALA A 180 23.43 4.94 5.31
C ALA A 180 24.55 4.90 4.25
N LEU A 181 24.22 4.48 3.02
CA LEU A 181 25.14 4.51 1.90
C LEU A 181 25.55 5.96 1.55
N ALA A 182 24.60 6.89 1.52
CA ALA A 182 24.89 8.30 1.23
C ALA A 182 25.85 8.92 2.27
N ALA A 183 25.62 8.64 3.55
CA ALA A 183 26.46 9.09 4.66
C ALA A 183 27.87 8.48 4.58
N ALA A 184 27.98 7.19 4.25
CA ALA A 184 29.25 6.51 4.05
C ALA A 184 30.05 7.11 2.88
N VAL A 185 29.40 7.35 1.73
CA VAL A 185 30.04 7.96 0.56
C VAL A 185 30.48 9.40 0.88
N TRP A 186 29.61 10.20 1.50
CA TRP A 186 29.88 11.62 1.80
C TRP A 186 31.03 11.78 2.80
N PHE A 187 30.93 11.13 3.96
CA PHE A 187 31.94 11.24 5.01
C PHE A 187 33.22 10.48 4.68
N GLY A 188 33.13 9.36 3.97
CA GLY A 188 34.30 8.61 3.49
C GLY A 188 35.13 9.41 2.49
N ALA A 189 34.50 10.06 1.51
CA ALA A 189 35.18 10.95 0.57
C ALA A 189 35.84 12.15 1.28
N ALA A 190 35.20 12.67 2.34
CA ALA A 190 35.75 13.74 3.16
C ALA A 190 36.77 13.27 4.22
N ARG A 191 37.03 11.95 4.36
CA ARG A 191 37.79 11.34 5.46
C ARG A 191 37.33 11.79 6.85
N ALA A 192 36.05 12.11 6.99
CA ALA A 192 35.42 12.60 8.20
C ALA A 192 34.88 11.43 9.04
N TRP A 193 35.78 10.67 9.66
CA TRP A 193 35.43 9.44 10.38
C TRP A 193 34.57 9.68 11.63
N ILE A 194 34.75 10.80 12.34
CA ILE A 194 33.97 11.13 13.54
C ILE A 194 32.46 11.23 13.21
N PRO A 195 32.00 12.11 12.30
CA PRO A 195 30.57 12.18 11.98
C PRO A 195 30.03 10.90 11.34
N LEU A 196 30.86 10.13 10.61
CA LEU A 196 30.45 8.82 10.11
C LEU A 196 30.15 7.84 11.25
N THR A 197 31.05 7.73 12.23
CA THR A 197 30.85 6.89 13.40
C THR A 197 29.64 7.33 14.22
N VAL A 198 29.45 8.65 14.39
CA VAL A 198 28.26 9.18 15.08
C VAL A 198 26.99 8.82 14.32
N ALA A 199 26.94 9.01 12.99
CA ALA A 199 25.81 8.60 12.16
C ALA A 199 25.53 7.09 12.28
N ALA A 200 26.58 6.27 12.24
CA ALA A 200 26.46 4.81 12.37
C ALA A 200 25.93 4.39 13.75
N VAL A 201 26.44 4.98 14.83
CA VAL A 201 25.99 4.69 16.20
C VAL A 201 24.54 5.13 16.42
N LEU A 202 24.19 6.35 16.00
CA LEU A 202 22.81 6.85 16.11
C LEU A 202 21.85 6.04 15.22
N GLY A 203 22.28 5.68 14.02
CA GLY A 203 21.52 4.83 13.10
C GLY A 203 21.28 3.45 13.67
N ALA A 204 22.31 2.81 14.24
CA ALA A 204 22.20 1.51 14.90
C ALA A 204 21.30 1.58 16.15
N GLY A 205 21.42 2.64 16.95
CA GLY A 205 20.53 2.88 18.09
C GLY A 205 19.07 3.06 17.66
N ALA A 206 18.82 3.86 16.62
CA ALA A 206 17.49 4.05 16.07
C ALA A 206 16.91 2.75 15.48
N LEU A 207 17.72 1.95 14.80
CA LEU A 207 17.32 0.64 14.29
C LEU A 207 16.97 -0.32 15.43
N TRP A 208 17.75 -0.34 16.51
CA TRP A 208 17.48 -1.17 17.69
C TRP A 208 16.17 -0.77 18.37
N VAL A 209 15.93 0.54 18.55
CA VAL A 209 14.65 1.04 19.08
C VAL A 209 13.50 0.69 18.14
N SER A 210 13.67 0.91 16.84
CA SER A 210 12.63 0.63 15.85
C SER A 210 12.31 -0.86 15.74
N ALA A 211 13.30 -1.75 15.92
CA ALA A 211 13.14 -3.20 15.89
C ALA A 211 12.11 -3.70 16.92
N SER A 212 11.99 -3.03 18.08
CA SER A 212 10.98 -3.37 19.09
C SER A 212 9.57 -2.87 18.77
N HIS A 213 9.41 -1.96 17.79
CA HIS A 213 8.15 -1.34 17.37
C HIS A 213 7.88 -1.49 15.86
N THR A 214 8.32 -2.61 15.27
CA THR A 214 8.23 -2.84 13.80
C THR A 214 6.83 -3.17 13.30
N ARG A 215 5.94 -3.64 14.18
CA ARG A 215 4.60 -4.01 13.79
C ARG A 215 3.81 -2.76 13.47
N ILE A 216 3.29 -2.68 12.25
CA ILE A 216 2.35 -1.63 11.87
C ILE A 216 1.12 -1.74 12.75
N GLU A 217 0.75 -0.65 13.41
CA GLU A 217 -0.47 -0.57 14.19
C GLU A 217 -1.66 -0.52 13.22
N VAL A 218 -2.38 -1.64 13.10
CA VAL A 218 -3.57 -1.73 12.27
C VAL A 218 -4.77 -1.21 13.06
N ASN A 219 -5.42 -0.19 12.52
CA ASN A 219 -6.58 0.43 13.12
C ASN A 219 -7.69 -0.60 13.40
N GLN A 220 -8.38 -0.46 14.52
CA GLN A 220 -9.41 -1.42 14.96
C GLN A 220 -10.61 -1.54 14.01
N PHE A 221 -10.84 -0.53 13.17
CA PHE A 221 -11.93 -0.48 12.20
C PHE A 221 -11.54 -0.98 10.81
N LYS A 222 -10.29 -1.45 10.62
CA LYS A 222 -9.87 -2.13 9.39
C LYS A 222 -10.45 -3.54 9.34
N GLY A 223 -10.78 -4.01 8.14
CA GLY A 223 -11.42 -5.31 7.92
C GLY A 223 -10.68 -6.48 8.59
N VAL A 224 -9.34 -6.48 8.53
CA VAL A 224 -8.51 -7.52 9.17
C VAL A 224 -8.63 -7.50 10.70
N SER A 225 -8.80 -6.33 11.32
CA SER A 225 -8.92 -6.21 12.77
C SER A 225 -10.19 -6.91 13.28
N TYR A 226 -11.27 -6.91 12.50
CA TYR A 226 -12.46 -7.71 12.80
C TYR A 226 -12.20 -9.21 12.63
N ALA A 227 -11.58 -9.63 11.53
CA ALA A 227 -11.25 -11.03 11.31
C ALA A 227 -10.40 -11.62 12.43
N ARG A 228 -9.41 -10.87 12.93
CA ARG A 228 -8.52 -11.29 14.02
C ARG A 228 -9.23 -11.46 15.37
N LYS A 229 -10.42 -10.87 15.55
CA LYS A 229 -11.21 -10.96 16.78
C LYS A 229 -12.13 -12.19 16.83
N PHE A 230 -12.34 -12.90 15.72
CA PHE A 230 -13.16 -14.12 15.77
C PHE A 230 -12.47 -15.21 16.61
N PRO A 231 -13.22 -15.95 17.47
CA PRO A 231 -12.64 -16.94 18.39
C PRO A 231 -11.81 -18.03 17.71
N ASP A 232 -12.19 -18.43 16.49
CA ASP A 232 -11.56 -19.50 15.71
C ASP A 232 -10.77 -18.95 14.50
N SER A 233 -10.46 -17.66 14.48
CA SER A 233 -9.76 -17.01 13.38
C SER A 233 -8.37 -17.59 13.14
N LYS A 234 -8.09 -17.99 11.90
CA LYS A 234 -6.77 -18.47 11.48
C LYS A 234 -6.31 -17.72 10.24
N ARG A 235 -5.12 -17.11 10.32
CA ARG A 235 -4.45 -16.57 9.13
C ARG A 235 -3.83 -17.72 8.34
N ILE A 236 -4.39 -17.98 7.16
CA ILE A 236 -4.03 -19.10 6.28
C ILE A 236 -3.14 -18.68 5.11
N TYR A 237 -3.05 -17.37 4.85
CA TYR A 237 -2.28 -16.81 3.75
C TYR A 237 -1.71 -15.45 4.14
N ARG A 238 -0.48 -15.18 3.72
CA ARG A 238 0.15 -13.87 3.81
C ARG A 238 1.15 -13.75 2.67
N ASP A 239 0.98 -12.74 1.84
CA ASP A 239 1.91 -12.40 0.77
C ASP A 239 1.99 -10.87 0.65
N TYR A 240 3.08 -10.35 0.10
CA TYR A 240 3.24 -8.91 -0.11
C TYR A 240 3.93 -8.63 -1.43
N SER A 241 3.49 -7.56 -2.07
CA SER A 241 4.03 -7.08 -3.35
C SER A 241 3.74 -5.59 -3.50
N PRO A 242 4.17 -4.94 -4.59
CA PRO A 242 3.71 -3.58 -4.89
C PRO A 242 2.18 -3.43 -4.99
N PHE A 243 1.46 -4.53 -5.21
CA PHE A 243 -0.01 -4.55 -5.29
C PHE A 243 -0.71 -4.70 -3.94
N GLY A 244 0.04 -4.67 -2.84
CA GLY A 244 -0.51 -4.71 -1.49
C GLY A 244 0.00 -5.86 -0.62
N LEU A 245 -0.39 -5.82 0.65
CA LEU A 245 -0.23 -6.89 1.63
C LEU A 245 -1.50 -7.72 1.57
N LEU A 246 -1.41 -8.89 0.97
CA LEU A 246 -2.53 -9.82 0.87
C LEU A 246 -2.53 -10.75 2.08
N GLU A 247 -3.55 -10.66 2.91
CA GLU A 247 -3.79 -11.57 4.04
C GLU A 247 -5.06 -12.39 3.80
N GLY A 248 -5.02 -13.68 4.09
CA GLY A 248 -6.17 -14.58 4.01
C GLY A 248 -6.51 -15.19 5.36
N TYR A 249 -7.79 -15.18 5.72
CA TYR A 249 -8.32 -15.67 6.98
C TYR A 249 -9.43 -16.71 6.77
N ALA A 250 -9.44 -17.71 7.65
CA ALA A 250 -10.51 -18.69 7.79
C ALA A 250 -11.10 -18.62 9.20
N SER A 251 -12.43 -18.66 9.29
CA SER A 251 -13.20 -18.69 10.53
C SER A 251 -14.62 -19.16 10.19
N SER A 252 -15.30 -19.80 11.13
CA SER A 252 -16.71 -20.19 11.02
C SER A 252 -17.69 -19.02 11.07
N TYR A 253 -17.25 -17.84 11.56
CA TYR A 253 -18.07 -16.62 11.65
C TYR A 253 -18.10 -15.82 10.34
N LEU A 254 -17.32 -16.24 9.34
CA LEU A 254 -17.28 -15.62 8.04
C LEU A 254 -18.52 -16.05 7.22
N HIS A 255 -19.41 -15.10 6.95
CA HIS A 255 -20.54 -15.21 6.01
C HIS A 255 -20.46 -14.14 4.91
N PHE A 256 -20.53 -14.55 3.64
CA PHE A 256 -20.46 -13.66 2.47
C PHE A 256 -21.44 -14.15 1.40
N ALA A 257 -22.61 -13.55 1.42
CA ALA A 257 -23.68 -13.75 0.46
C ALA A 257 -24.44 -12.41 0.35
N PRO A 258 -23.81 -11.39 -0.27
CA PRO A 258 -24.34 -10.02 -0.27
C PRO A 258 -25.70 -9.98 -0.98
N GLY A 259 -26.74 -9.57 -0.23
CA GLY A 259 -28.11 -9.49 -0.72
C GLY A 259 -28.86 -10.83 -0.76
N LEU A 260 -28.35 -11.88 -0.12
CA LEU A 260 -29.07 -13.16 -0.02
C LEU A 260 -30.45 -12.96 0.62
N SER A 261 -31.48 -13.40 -0.09
CA SER A 261 -32.86 -13.34 0.40
C SER A 261 -33.06 -14.25 1.62
N ASP A 262 -33.79 -13.77 2.63
CA ASP A 262 -34.19 -14.59 3.79
C ASP A 262 -35.03 -15.81 3.39
N ASN A 263 -35.69 -15.78 2.22
CA ASN A 263 -36.41 -16.92 1.67
C ASN A 263 -35.49 -18.13 1.41
N ALA A 264 -34.19 -17.91 1.22
CA ALA A 264 -33.21 -18.99 1.09
C ALA A 264 -33.23 -19.91 2.33
N SER A 265 -33.38 -19.35 3.52
CA SER A 265 -33.36 -20.11 4.78
C SER A 265 -34.56 -21.04 4.95
N VAL A 266 -35.67 -20.77 4.27
CA VAL A 266 -36.93 -21.54 4.36
C VAL A 266 -37.07 -22.52 3.19
N ASN A 267 -36.56 -22.16 2.01
CA ASN A 267 -36.77 -22.94 0.78
C ASN A 267 -35.62 -23.89 0.42
N LEU A 268 -34.44 -23.73 1.03
CA LEU A 268 -33.28 -24.58 0.75
C LEU A 268 -33.15 -25.69 1.78
N GLU A 269 -33.00 -26.92 1.30
CA GLU A 269 -32.75 -28.10 2.13
C GLU A 269 -31.41 -28.00 2.86
N SER A 270 -30.39 -27.41 2.23
CA SER A 270 -29.09 -27.19 2.84
C SER A 270 -28.41 -25.91 2.37
N MET A 271 -27.87 -25.15 3.33
CA MET A 271 -27.06 -23.96 3.07
C MET A 271 -25.58 -24.30 3.05
N PRO A 272 -24.77 -23.69 2.16
CA PRO A 272 -23.34 -23.89 2.14
C PRO A 272 -22.69 -23.30 3.40
N LYS A 273 -21.96 -24.14 4.13
CA LYS A 273 -21.18 -23.71 5.30
C LYS A 273 -19.78 -23.29 4.86
N ASN A 274 -19.28 -22.17 5.40
CA ASN A 274 -17.94 -21.66 5.11
C ASN A 274 -17.67 -21.54 3.60
N ALA A 275 -18.62 -20.98 2.86
CA ALA A 275 -18.64 -20.86 1.39
C ALA A 275 -17.48 -20.04 0.81
N TYR A 276 -16.71 -19.34 1.64
CA TYR A 276 -15.60 -18.50 1.21
C TYR A 276 -14.49 -18.43 2.27
N LEU A 277 -13.36 -17.84 1.87
CA LEU A 277 -12.27 -17.40 2.72
C LEU A 277 -12.19 -15.87 2.65
N ALA A 278 -11.89 -15.19 3.75
CA ALA A 278 -11.77 -13.74 3.72
C ALA A 278 -10.35 -13.34 3.30
N LEU A 279 -10.22 -12.69 2.15
CA LEU A 279 -8.99 -12.04 1.71
C LEU A 279 -9.03 -10.55 2.05
N TYR A 280 -7.86 -9.98 2.31
CA TYR A 280 -7.70 -8.58 2.63
C TYR A 280 -6.47 -8.02 1.93
N ILE A 281 -6.58 -6.85 1.33
CA ILE A 281 -5.47 -6.12 0.72
C ILE A 281 -5.20 -4.91 1.59
N ASP A 282 -3.95 -4.76 2.06
CA ASP A 282 -3.55 -3.67 2.95
C ASP A 282 -4.42 -3.57 4.20
N SER A 283 -4.78 -4.73 4.73
CA SER A 283 -5.71 -4.90 5.86
C SER A 283 -7.14 -4.39 5.62
N ASP A 284 -7.49 -4.02 4.39
CA ASP A 284 -8.85 -3.63 3.97
C ASP A 284 -9.58 -4.78 3.29
N GLY A 285 -10.91 -4.81 3.40
CA GLY A 285 -11.77 -5.91 2.96
C GLY A 285 -12.95 -6.15 3.92
N PRO A 286 -13.58 -7.34 3.90
CA PRO A 286 -13.13 -8.57 3.22
C PRO A 286 -13.44 -8.61 1.72
N ILE A 287 -12.54 -9.22 0.96
CA ILE A 287 -12.80 -9.78 -0.37
C ILE A 287 -13.14 -11.26 -0.16
N GLY A 288 -14.36 -11.66 -0.51
CA GLY A 288 -14.83 -13.03 -0.26
C GLY A 288 -14.33 -14.03 -1.30
N ALA A 289 -13.19 -14.68 -1.06
CA ALA A 289 -12.64 -15.72 -1.94
C ALA A 289 -13.51 -16.98 -1.92
N MET A 290 -14.37 -17.10 -2.92
CA MET A 290 -15.39 -18.14 -2.98
C MET A 290 -14.78 -19.52 -3.17
N LYS A 291 -15.31 -20.47 -2.41
CA LYS A 291 -15.02 -21.89 -2.61
C LYS A 291 -15.93 -22.43 -3.72
N ARG A 292 -15.48 -23.50 -4.38
CA ARG A 292 -16.30 -24.32 -5.25
C ARG A 292 -17.43 -24.94 -4.42
N ILE A 293 -18.66 -24.51 -4.68
CA ILE A 293 -19.85 -25.00 -3.97
C ILE A 293 -20.33 -26.30 -4.62
N PRO A 294 -20.62 -27.37 -3.84
CA PRO A 294 -21.21 -28.59 -4.38
C PRO A 294 -22.55 -28.32 -5.06
N ARG A 295 -22.85 -29.02 -6.17
CA ARG A 295 -24.10 -28.83 -6.93
C ARG A 295 -25.36 -28.85 -6.07
N ALA A 296 -25.43 -29.76 -5.09
CA ALA A 296 -26.57 -29.87 -4.16
C ALA A 296 -26.85 -28.60 -3.32
N GLN A 297 -25.87 -27.71 -3.20
CA GLN A 297 -25.98 -26.47 -2.42
C GLN A 297 -26.00 -25.22 -3.31
N GLN A 298 -25.86 -25.35 -4.64
CA GLN A 298 -25.75 -24.20 -5.55
C GLN A 298 -27.06 -23.44 -5.72
N ALA A 299 -28.20 -24.04 -5.38
CA ALA A 299 -29.52 -23.40 -5.43
C ALA A 299 -29.58 -22.11 -4.59
N TYR A 300 -28.70 -21.92 -3.60
CA TYR A 300 -28.63 -20.65 -2.86
C TYR A 300 -28.27 -19.45 -3.74
N PHE A 301 -27.55 -19.65 -4.85
CA PHE A 301 -27.22 -18.56 -5.77
C PHE A 301 -28.48 -17.96 -6.39
N GLU A 302 -29.54 -18.75 -6.61
CA GLU A 302 -30.83 -18.28 -7.16
C GLU A 302 -31.52 -17.25 -6.26
N PHE A 303 -31.16 -17.22 -4.97
CA PHE A 303 -31.66 -16.27 -3.98
C PHE A 303 -30.77 -15.02 -3.86
N LEU A 304 -29.74 -14.87 -4.69
CA LEU A 304 -28.95 -13.65 -4.80
C LEU A 304 -29.49 -12.76 -5.92
N PRO A 305 -29.52 -11.42 -5.74
CA PRO A 305 -29.91 -10.48 -6.78
C PRO A 305 -29.08 -10.61 -8.06
N MET A 306 -27.79 -10.96 -7.95
CA MET A 306 -26.89 -11.16 -9.09
C MET A 306 -27.28 -12.36 -9.98
N TYR A 307 -28.19 -13.24 -9.54
CA TYR A 307 -28.70 -14.34 -10.36
C TYR A 307 -29.78 -13.90 -11.36
N ALA A 308 -30.39 -12.73 -11.16
CA ALA A 308 -31.51 -12.26 -11.98
C ALA A 308 -31.27 -12.29 -13.52
N PRO A 309 -30.08 -11.90 -14.05
CA PRO A 309 -29.83 -11.96 -15.49
C PRO A 309 -29.95 -13.36 -16.09
N TYR A 310 -29.63 -14.40 -15.30
CA TYR A 310 -29.63 -15.79 -15.73
C TYR A 310 -31.03 -16.42 -15.78
N ILE A 311 -32.02 -15.77 -15.14
CA ILE A 311 -33.43 -16.12 -15.29
C ILE A 311 -33.93 -15.70 -16.68
N VAL A 312 -33.46 -14.55 -17.17
CA VAL A 312 -33.88 -13.99 -18.46
C VAL A 312 -33.13 -14.65 -19.63
N LYS A 313 -31.84 -14.90 -19.45
CA LYS A 313 -30.97 -15.46 -20.48
C LYS A 313 -30.36 -16.78 -20.00
N THR A 314 -30.76 -17.88 -20.63
CA THR A 314 -30.19 -19.20 -20.38
C THR A 314 -28.90 -19.42 -21.19
N GLN A 315 -27.93 -20.09 -20.59
CA GLN A 315 -26.60 -20.36 -21.17
C GLN A 315 -25.91 -19.15 -21.85
N PRO A 316 -25.81 -17.99 -21.15
CA PRO A 316 -25.23 -16.77 -21.72
C PRO A 316 -23.71 -16.88 -21.90
N ASP A 317 -23.17 -16.07 -22.81
CA ASP A 317 -21.75 -15.67 -22.79
C ASP A 317 -21.57 -14.49 -21.81
N VAL A 318 -20.81 -14.70 -20.73
CA VAL A 318 -20.71 -13.77 -19.60
C VAL A 318 -19.34 -13.07 -19.59
N PHE A 319 -19.33 -11.76 -19.36
CA PHE A 319 -18.13 -11.01 -18.99
C PHE A 319 -18.27 -10.44 -17.58
N ALA A 320 -17.39 -10.85 -16.66
CA ALA A 320 -17.26 -10.26 -15.33
C ALA A 320 -16.09 -9.27 -15.33
N VAL A 321 -16.40 -7.99 -15.08
CA VAL A 321 -15.43 -6.87 -15.20
C VAL A 321 -14.29 -6.96 -14.20
N GLN A 322 -14.55 -7.56 -13.03
CA GLN A 322 -13.54 -7.78 -12.00
C GLN A 322 -13.79 -9.14 -11.33
N LEU A 323 -12.73 -9.92 -11.13
CA LEU A 323 -12.78 -11.21 -10.44
C LEU A 323 -13.10 -11.00 -8.95
N GLY A 324 -12.32 -10.14 -8.29
CA GLY A 324 -12.43 -9.90 -6.86
C GLY A 324 -12.32 -11.22 -6.09
N GLY A 325 -13.41 -11.61 -5.41
CA GLY A 325 -13.51 -12.87 -4.67
C GLY A 325 -14.03 -14.07 -5.48
N GLY A 326 -14.49 -13.85 -6.71
CA GLY A 326 -15.00 -14.91 -7.61
C GLY A 326 -16.47 -15.28 -7.39
N ILE A 327 -17.27 -14.47 -6.70
CA ILE A 327 -18.71 -14.74 -6.52
C ILE A 327 -19.48 -14.69 -7.83
N SER A 328 -19.25 -13.67 -8.65
CA SER A 328 -19.79 -13.57 -10.01
C SER A 328 -19.44 -14.78 -10.87
N SER A 329 -18.19 -15.24 -10.75
CA SER A 329 -17.73 -16.44 -11.46
C SER A 329 -18.46 -17.69 -11.01
N ASN A 330 -18.68 -17.87 -9.70
CA ASN A 330 -19.41 -19.01 -9.17
C ASN A 330 -20.90 -18.98 -9.57
N VAL A 331 -21.52 -17.79 -9.57
CA VAL A 331 -22.91 -17.62 -10.01
C VAL A 331 -23.06 -17.94 -11.49
N ALA A 332 -22.19 -17.41 -12.35
CA ALA A 332 -22.21 -17.68 -13.79
C ALA A 332 -22.06 -19.18 -14.09
N LEU A 333 -21.15 -19.86 -13.39
CA LEU A 333 -20.94 -21.30 -13.54
C LEU A 333 -22.12 -22.12 -13.00
N ALA A 334 -22.71 -21.74 -11.87
CA ALA A 334 -23.89 -22.39 -11.30
C ALA A 334 -25.14 -22.21 -12.18
N ALA A 335 -25.24 -21.08 -12.89
CA ALA A 335 -26.29 -20.80 -13.85
C ALA A 335 -26.08 -21.44 -15.24
N ASP A 336 -25.09 -22.33 -15.36
CA ASP A 336 -24.71 -23.00 -16.62
C ASP A 336 -24.42 -22.04 -17.77
N ALA A 337 -23.74 -20.92 -17.51
CA ALA A 337 -23.22 -20.05 -18.56
C ALA A 337 -22.44 -20.85 -19.62
N ARG A 338 -22.52 -20.42 -20.87
CA ARG A 338 -21.82 -21.05 -22.01
C ARG A 338 -20.32 -20.79 -21.92
N SER A 339 -19.97 -19.53 -21.67
CA SER A 339 -18.60 -19.10 -21.44
C SER A 339 -18.59 -18.00 -20.37
N LEU A 340 -17.48 -17.91 -19.63
CA LEU A 340 -17.22 -16.86 -18.67
C LEU A 340 -15.85 -16.25 -18.96
N THR A 341 -15.81 -14.99 -19.34
CA THR A 341 -14.57 -14.20 -19.35
C THR A 341 -14.54 -13.34 -18.08
N VAL A 342 -13.47 -13.40 -17.30
CA VAL A 342 -13.32 -12.63 -16.07
C VAL A 342 -11.98 -11.90 -16.06
N ALA A 343 -12.00 -10.62 -15.72
CA ALA A 343 -10.80 -9.79 -15.65
C ALA A 343 -10.32 -9.56 -14.20
N GLU A 344 -9.01 -9.51 -13.98
CA GLU A 344 -8.43 -9.17 -12.68
C GLU A 344 -7.13 -8.39 -12.89
N SER A 345 -7.09 -7.16 -12.38
CA SER A 345 -5.95 -6.26 -12.56
C SER A 345 -4.87 -6.44 -11.50
N ASN A 346 -5.18 -7.04 -10.35
CA ASN A 346 -4.23 -7.30 -9.28
C ASN A 346 -3.56 -8.69 -9.45
N PRO A 347 -2.28 -8.75 -9.86
CA PRO A 347 -1.60 -10.03 -10.07
C PRO A 347 -1.35 -10.81 -8.78
N ALA A 348 -1.32 -10.16 -7.62
CA ALA A 348 -1.18 -10.86 -6.34
C ALA A 348 -2.48 -11.59 -5.96
N LEU A 349 -3.63 -10.93 -6.14
CA LEU A 349 -4.94 -11.55 -5.92
C LEU A 349 -5.18 -12.69 -6.91
N LEU A 350 -4.89 -12.47 -8.19
CA LEU A 350 -5.05 -13.49 -9.22
C LEU A 350 -4.21 -14.73 -8.91
N ARG A 351 -2.92 -14.56 -8.60
CA ARG A 351 -2.03 -15.68 -8.21
C ARG A 351 -2.53 -16.41 -6.95
N ALA A 352 -3.10 -15.70 -5.98
CA ALA A 352 -3.65 -16.32 -4.79
C ALA A 352 -4.89 -17.18 -5.08
N LEU A 353 -5.71 -16.81 -6.06
CA LEU A 353 -6.97 -17.52 -6.40
C LEU A 353 -6.79 -18.63 -7.45
N THR A 354 -5.80 -18.51 -8.35
CA THR A 354 -5.63 -19.42 -9.49
C THR A 354 -4.33 -20.20 -9.47
N GLY A 355 -3.33 -19.78 -8.69
CA GLY A 355 -2.04 -20.48 -8.58
C GLY A 355 -2.12 -21.72 -7.69
N ASP A 356 -0.99 -22.29 -7.31
CA ASP A 356 -0.96 -23.53 -6.50
C ASP A 356 -0.95 -23.28 -4.98
N GLY A 357 -1.34 -22.07 -4.55
CA GLY A 357 -1.23 -21.62 -3.16
C GLY A 357 -2.27 -22.20 -2.19
N PRO A 358 -2.14 -21.90 -0.88
CA PRO A 358 -3.10 -22.34 0.15
C PRO A 358 -4.54 -21.91 -0.14
N ILE A 359 -4.74 -20.69 -0.65
CA ILE A 359 -6.06 -20.16 -0.97
C ILE A 359 -6.71 -20.99 -2.07
N THR A 360 -6.08 -21.16 -3.23
CA THR A 360 -6.58 -21.99 -4.33
C THR A 360 -6.93 -23.42 -3.90
N ARG A 361 -6.08 -24.05 -3.07
CA ARG A 361 -6.34 -25.41 -2.56
C ARG A 361 -7.56 -25.45 -1.63
N LEU A 362 -7.71 -24.46 -0.76
CA LEU A 362 -8.82 -24.37 0.20
C LEU A 362 -10.14 -23.93 -0.46
N THR A 363 -10.08 -23.22 -1.59
CA THR A 363 -11.26 -22.87 -2.39
C THR A 363 -11.65 -23.96 -3.40
N GLY A 364 -10.79 -24.93 -3.68
CA GLY A 364 -11.06 -25.96 -4.69
C GLY A 364 -11.03 -25.42 -6.12
N ASN A 365 -10.29 -24.32 -6.34
CA ASN A 365 -10.02 -23.69 -7.63
C ASN A 365 -11.26 -23.60 -8.55
N PRO A 366 -12.31 -22.84 -8.18
CA PRO A 366 -13.53 -22.74 -9.00
C PRO A 366 -13.28 -22.16 -10.39
N LEU A 367 -12.19 -21.42 -10.59
CA LEU A 367 -11.80 -20.82 -11.86
C LEU A 367 -11.10 -21.80 -12.81
N ASN A 368 -10.65 -22.96 -12.32
CA ASN A 368 -10.17 -24.05 -13.16
C ASN A 368 -11.35 -24.82 -13.75
N ASP A 369 -11.95 -24.25 -14.78
CA ASP A 369 -13.07 -24.78 -15.56
C ASP A 369 -12.86 -24.40 -17.03
N ALA A 370 -13.15 -25.32 -17.96
CA ALA A 370 -12.93 -25.13 -19.39
C ALA A 370 -13.76 -23.97 -19.98
N LYS A 371 -14.84 -23.56 -19.31
CA LYS A 371 -15.67 -22.43 -19.71
C LYS A 371 -15.09 -21.08 -19.29
N VAL A 372 -14.05 -21.05 -18.44
CA VAL A 372 -13.52 -19.83 -17.82
C VAL A 372 -12.29 -19.33 -18.57
N ARG A 373 -12.35 -18.10 -19.08
CA ARG A 373 -11.21 -17.34 -19.63
C ARG A 373 -10.84 -16.23 -18.67
N ILE A 374 -9.59 -16.24 -18.20
CA ILE A 374 -9.07 -15.20 -17.31
C ILE A 374 -8.31 -14.16 -18.13
N VAL A 375 -8.60 -12.88 -17.86
CA VAL A 375 -7.91 -11.74 -18.43
C VAL A 375 -7.06 -11.09 -17.32
N PRO A 376 -5.72 -11.21 -17.35
CA PRO A 376 -4.84 -10.80 -16.25
C PRO A 376 -4.50 -9.30 -16.28
N TYR A 377 -5.49 -8.46 -16.60
CA TYR A 377 -5.40 -7.00 -16.60
C TYR A 377 -6.81 -6.40 -16.46
N ASP A 378 -6.88 -5.07 -16.47
CA ASP A 378 -8.12 -4.31 -16.27
C ASP A 378 -9.25 -4.67 -17.26
N GLY A 379 -10.44 -4.93 -16.72
CA GLY A 379 -11.60 -5.37 -17.49
C GLY A 379 -12.17 -4.30 -18.43
N ARG A 380 -12.11 -3.02 -18.06
CA ARG A 380 -12.52 -1.93 -18.96
C ARG A 380 -11.57 -1.83 -20.15
N LEU A 381 -10.26 -1.92 -19.90
CA LEU A 381 -9.26 -1.94 -20.97
C LEU A 381 -9.46 -3.15 -21.90
N HIS A 382 -9.88 -4.30 -21.36
CA HIS A 382 -10.20 -5.47 -22.17
C HIS A 382 -11.37 -5.20 -23.12
N LEU A 383 -12.50 -4.72 -22.58
CA LEU A 383 -13.70 -4.42 -23.38
C LEU A 383 -13.45 -3.37 -24.47
N ALA A 384 -12.57 -2.39 -24.22
CA ALA A 384 -12.21 -1.40 -25.23
C ALA A 384 -11.44 -1.99 -26.43
N GLY A 385 -10.74 -3.10 -26.24
CA GLY A 385 -9.89 -3.73 -27.26
C GLY A 385 -10.50 -4.92 -27.99
N VAL A 386 -11.64 -5.46 -27.52
CA VAL A 386 -12.26 -6.66 -28.12
C VAL A 386 -13.53 -6.32 -28.90
N ARG A 387 -13.79 -7.10 -29.95
CA ARG A 387 -15.05 -7.05 -30.70
C ARG A 387 -16.07 -8.09 -30.23
N ASP A 388 -15.67 -8.95 -29.30
CA ASP A 388 -16.49 -9.98 -28.68
C ASP A 388 -17.81 -9.37 -28.18
N ARG A 389 -18.90 -10.14 -28.25
CA ARG A 389 -20.21 -9.76 -27.73
C ARG A 389 -20.49 -10.67 -26.56
N TYR A 390 -20.93 -10.07 -25.45
CA TYR A 390 -21.36 -10.79 -24.26
C TYR A 390 -22.85 -10.59 -24.08
N ASP A 391 -23.54 -11.64 -23.67
CA ASP A 391 -24.98 -11.59 -23.35
C ASP A 391 -25.22 -10.94 -21.98
N VAL A 392 -24.31 -11.19 -21.04
CA VAL A 392 -24.35 -10.66 -19.67
C VAL A 392 -23.01 -10.01 -19.35
N ILE A 393 -23.04 -8.73 -18.95
CA ILE A 393 -21.89 -8.01 -18.42
C ILE A 393 -22.13 -7.79 -16.93
N ASP A 394 -21.34 -8.47 -16.11
CA ASP A 394 -21.42 -8.39 -14.66
C ASP A 394 -20.44 -7.34 -14.12
N LEU A 395 -21.02 -6.24 -13.61
CA LEU A 395 -20.34 -5.16 -12.90
C LEU A 395 -20.58 -5.25 -11.38
N SER A 396 -21.33 -6.24 -10.90
CA SER A 396 -21.69 -6.36 -9.50
C SER A 396 -20.45 -6.59 -8.65
N LEU A 397 -20.37 -5.90 -7.51
CA LEU A 397 -19.28 -6.03 -6.54
C LEU A 397 -17.86 -5.78 -7.08
N ALA A 398 -17.71 -5.24 -8.29
CA ALA A 398 -16.43 -4.81 -8.85
C ALA A 398 -15.92 -3.58 -8.07
N ASP A 399 -15.32 -3.82 -6.90
CA ASP A 399 -15.01 -2.80 -5.89
C ASP A 399 -16.23 -1.92 -5.57
N SER A 400 -17.31 -2.56 -5.11
CA SER A 400 -18.62 -1.94 -4.87
C SER A 400 -18.52 -0.57 -4.21
N THR A 401 -18.91 0.47 -4.94
CA THR A 401 -19.47 1.68 -4.36
C THR A 401 -20.58 1.26 -3.39
N GLY A 402 -20.41 1.51 -2.09
CA GLY A 402 -21.48 1.29 -1.11
C GLY A 402 -21.31 0.14 -0.11
N LEU A 403 -20.19 -0.60 -0.09
CA LEU A 403 -19.80 -1.24 1.18
C LEU A 403 -19.35 -0.13 2.12
N SER A 404 -20.01 0.03 3.26
CA SER A 404 -19.70 1.05 4.26
C SER A 404 -18.20 1.06 4.59
N HIS A 405 -17.45 1.98 4.00
CA HIS A 405 -16.06 2.22 4.36
C HIS A 405 -16.05 3.08 5.62
N ALA A 406 -15.75 2.44 6.75
CA ALA A 406 -15.71 3.11 8.05
C ALA A 406 -14.76 4.34 8.06
N GLY A 407 -13.75 4.36 7.18
CA GLY A 407 -12.80 5.47 7.00
C GLY A 407 -13.36 6.75 6.34
N GLY A 408 -14.67 6.87 6.14
CA GLY A 408 -15.32 8.15 5.79
C GLY A 408 -15.27 8.57 4.32
N PHE A 409 -14.77 7.73 3.42
CA PHE A 409 -14.79 7.99 1.98
C PHE A 409 -15.66 6.95 1.25
N ALA A 410 -16.96 7.24 1.17
CA ALA A 410 -17.88 6.51 0.28
C ALA A 410 -17.69 6.89 -1.20
N ILE A 411 -16.86 7.90 -1.49
CA ILE A 411 -16.59 8.43 -2.83
C ILE A 411 -15.10 8.23 -3.12
N VAL A 412 -14.79 7.22 -3.91
CA VAL A 412 -13.47 6.99 -4.51
C VAL A 412 -13.68 6.99 -6.02
N GLU A 413 -12.86 7.71 -6.78
CA GLU A 413 -12.91 7.63 -8.23
C GLU A 413 -12.59 6.21 -8.69
N LYS A 414 -13.56 5.59 -9.37
CA LYS A 414 -13.43 4.24 -9.94
C LYS A 414 -13.53 4.33 -11.44
N TYR A 415 -12.37 4.26 -12.09
CA TYR A 415 -12.27 4.33 -13.55
C TYR A 415 -12.81 3.09 -14.26
N ASN A 416 -13.18 2.02 -13.55
CA ASN A 416 -13.86 0.87 -14.16
C ASN A 416 -15.28 1.19 -14.66
N TYR A 417 -15.88 2.29 -14.16
CA TYR A 417 -17.27 2.70 -14.43
C TYR A 417 -17.42 3.95 -15.30
N THR A 418 -16.33 4.64 -15.59
CA THR A 418 -16.26 5.72 -16.59
C THR A 418 -15.61 5.17 -17.85
#